data_AF-A0A7V0QYE8-F1
#
_entry.id   AF-A0A7V0QYE8-F1
#
_cell.length_a   1.000
_cell.length_b   1.000
_cell.length_c   1.000
_cell.angle_alpha   90.00
_cell.angle_beta   90.00
_cell.angle_gamma   90.00
#
_symmetry.space_group_name_H-M   'P 1'
#
loop_
_entity.id
_entity.type
_entity.pdbx_description
1 polymer ?
#
loop_
_entity_poly.entity_id
_entity_poly.type
_entity_poly.pdbx_seq_one_letter_code
_entity_poly.pdbx_strand_id
1 'polypeptide(L)'
;MAKKKLKYLGERSLEIALLEIDRALCDIEILPGERYREKLAIAKELITHKKDTPILAAALYANVDYLLTGDSHFFTDKVKTVIKVRTTREFFDEIEKA
;
A
#
# COMPACT_ATOMS: atom_id res chain seq x y z
N MET A 1 20.38 -0.48 19.43
CA MET A 1 21.50 -0.06 18.53
C MET A 1 21.23 1.28 17.82
N ALA A 2 20.00 1.63 17.44
CA ALA A 2 19.69 2.87 16.70
C ALA A 2 20.14 4.18 17.37
N LYS A 3 19.90 4.36 18.69
CA LYS A 3 20.30 5.57 19.46
C LYS A 3 21.79 5.93 19.36
N LYS A 4 22.69 4.95 19.18
CA LYS A 4 24.15 5.18 19.14
C LYS A 4 24.64 5.80 17.83
N LYS A 5 23.89 5.64 16.72
CA LYS A 5 24.26 6.17 15.39
C LYS A 5 23.69 7.56 15.13
N LEU A 6 22.55 7.89 15.74
CA LEU A 6 21.84 9.16 15.54
C LEU A 6 22.51 10.36 16.25
N LYS A 7 23.30 10.13 17.30
CA LYS A 7 23.99 11.18 18.07
C LYS A 7 25.04 11.99 17.30
N TYR A 8 25.40 11.55 16.09
CA TYR A 8 26.40 12.21 15.22
C TYR A 8 25.76 13.12 14.16
N LEU A 9 24.43 13.18 14.12
CA LEU A 9 23.68 14.09 13.25
C LEU A 9 23.57 15.44 13.96
N GLY A 10 23.74 16.54 13.22
CA GLY A 10 23.40 17.88 13.73
C GLY A 10 21.91 17.96 14.07
N GLU A 11 21.51 18.92 14.92
CA GLU A 11 20.15 19.00 15.48
C GLU A 11 19.03 18.83 14.43
N ARG A 12 19.13 19.54 13.30
CA ARG A 12 18.14 19.46 12.21
C ARG A 12 18.11 18.10 11.50
N SER A 13 19.26 17.46 11.33
CA SER A 13 19.34 16.12 10.73
C SER A 13 18.83 15.04 11.67
N LEU A 14 19.02 15.21 12.98
CA LEU A 14 18.47 14.32 14.00
C LEU A 14 16.94 14.43 14.05
N GLU A 15 16.40 15.65 14.01
CA GLU A 15 14.95 15.90 14.00
C GLU A 15 14.28 15.25 12.78
N ILE A 16 14.83 15.44 11.58
CA ILE A 16 14.34 14.77 10.35
C ILE A 16 14.39 13.26 10.51
N ALA A 17 15.51 12.70 10.99
CA ALA A 17 15.63 11.26 11.14
C ALA A 17 14.64 10.67 12.16
N LEU A 18 14.32 11.41 13.23
CA LEU A 18 13.31 11.00 14.21
C LEU A 18 11.90 11.07 13.64
N LEU A 19 11.59 12.13 12.88
CA LEU A 19 10.30 12.26 12.17
C LEU A 19 10.09 11.15 11.15
N GLU A 20 11.12 10.79 10.38
CA GLU A 20 11.04 9.70 9.41
C GLU A 20 10.85 8.34 10.08
N ILE A 21 11.45 8.11 11.25
CA ILE A 21 11.21 6.90 12.05
C ILE A 21 9.76 6.85 12.56
N ASP A 22 9.26 7.97 13.08
CA ASP A 22 7.90 8.06 13.61
C ASP A 22 6.85 7.85 12.49
N ARG A 23 7.06 8.49 11.34
CA ARG A 23 6.24 8.27 10.12
C ARG A 23 6.30 6.84 9.65
N ALA A 24 7.49 6.24 9.56
CA ALA A 24 7.62 4.84 9.15
C ALA A 24 6.87 3.86 10.07
N LEU A 25 6.63 4.22 11.34
CA LEU A 25 5.81 3.45 12.27
C LEU A 25 4.30 3.67 12.05
N CYS A 26 3.88 4.81 11.53
CA CYS A 26 2.50 5.14 11.20
C CYS A 26 2.09 4.75 9.76
N ASP A 27 3.04 4.65 8.83
CA ASP A 27 2.79 4.41 7.41
C ASP A 27 2.36 2.96 7.10
N ILE A 28 2.46 2.06 8.08
CA ILE A 28 2.17 0.62 7.89
C ILE A 28 0.98 0.22 8.76
N GLU A 29 -0.17 0.05 8.13
CA GLU A 29 -1.31 -0.64 8.74
C GLU A 29 -1.25 -2.14 8.42
N ILE A 30 -1.14 -2.97 9.45
CA ILE A 30 -1.26 -4.43 9.31
C ILE A 30 -2.73 -4.82 9.43
N LEU A 31 -3.33 -5.28 8.34
CA LEU A 31 -4.70 -5.76 8.30
C LEU A 31 -4.78 -7.28 8.54
N PRO A 32 -5.34 -7.74 9.67
CA PRO A 32 -5.58 -9.17 9.90
C PRO A 32 -6.63 -9.74 8.92
N GLY A 33 -6.49 -11.01 8.57
CA GLY A 33 -7.38 -11.71 7.64
C GLY A 33 -8.86 -11.71 8.05
N GLU A 34 -9.11 -11.62 9.34
CA GLU A 34 -10.44 -11.53 9.93
C GLU A 34 -11.16 -10.25 9.52
N ARG A 35 -10.44 -9.14 9.36
CA ARG A 35 -11.04 -7.82 9.09
C ARG A 35 -11.62 -7.73 7.69
N TYR A 36 -10.90 -8.22 6.68
CA TYR A 36 -11.35 -8.15 5.28
C TYR A 36 -12.08 -9.41 4.81
N ARG A 37 -12.45 -10.31 5.73
CA ARG A 37 -13.07 -11.60 5.39
C ARG A 37 -14.35 -11.45 4.55
N GLU A 38 -15.15 -10.43 4.84
CA GLU A 38 -16.37 -10.10 4.10
C GLU A 38 -16.10 -9.72 2.63
N LYS A 39 -14.92 -9.13 2.33
CA LYS A 39 -14.53 -8.74 0.97
C LYS A 39 -13.95 -9.90 0.17
N LEU A 40 -13.65 -11.04 0.79
CA LEU A 40 -13.09 -12.19 0.09
C LEU A 40 -14.03 -12.76 -0.98
N ALA A 41 -15.35 -12.77 -0.74
CA ALA A 41 -16.31 -13.26 -1.72
C ALA A 41 -16.28 -12.40 -2.99
N ILE A 42 -16.36 -11.08 -2.82
CA ILE A 42 -16.30 -10.10 -3.90
C ILE A 42 -14.96 -10.21 -4.64
N ALA A 43 -13.84 -10.26 -3.91
CA ALA A 43 -12.52 -10.36 -4.53
C ALA A 43 -12.37 -11.62 -5.39
N LYS A 44 -12.93 -12.77 -4.98
CA LYS A 44 -12.87 -14.02 -5.77
C LYS A 44 -13.59 -13.93 -7.10
N GLU A 45 -14.61 -13.08 -7.22
CA GLU A 45 -15.34 -12.89 -8.47
C GLU A 45 -14.60 -11.96 -9.45
N LEU A 46 -13.76 -11.07 -8.90
CA LEU A 46 -13.03 -10.06 -9.63
C LEU A 46 -11.66 -10.57 -10.14
N ILE A 47 -10.93 -11.33 -9.32
CA ILE A 47 -9.59 -11.82 -9.67
C ILE A 47 -9.57 -13.35 -9.80
N THR A 48 -9.04 -13.84 -10.93
CA THR A 48 -8.96 -15.27 -11.22
C THR A 48 -7.91 -15.97 -10.37
N HIS A 49 -6.84 -15.27 -9.99
CA HIS A 49 -5.73 -15.85 -9.26
C HIS A 49 -6.02 -15.92 -7.75
N LYS A 50 -6.16 -17.14 -7.23
CA LYS A 50 -6.58 -17.40 -5.84
C LYS A 50 -5.63 -16.84 -4.77
N LYS A 51 -4.32 -16.77 -5.06
CA LYS A 51 -3.34 -16.24 -4.11
C LYS A 51 -3.44 -14.72 -3.94
N ASP A 52 -4.02 -14.04 -4.92
CA ASP A 52 -4.10 -12.58 -4.98
C ASP A 52 -5.43 -12.07 -4.43
N THR A 53 -6.40 -12.98 -4.26
CA THR A 53 -7.70 -12.70 -3.63
C THR A 53 -7.59 -11.98 -2.29
N PRO A 54 -6.74 -12.40 -1.32
CA PRO A 54 -6.63 -11.70 -0.04
C PRO A 54 -6.09 -10.28 -0.19
N ILE A 55 -5.21 -10.04 -1.15
CA ILE A 55 -4.62 -8.73 -1.42
C ILE A 55 -5.70 -7.77 -1.92
N LEU A 56 -6.48 -8.20 -2.92
CA LEU A 56 -7.58 -7.40 -3.44
C LEU A 56 -8.67 -7.17 -2.38
N ALA A 57 -9.00 -8.20 -1.58
CA ALA A 57 -9.98 -8.08 -0.51
C ALA A 57 -9.54 -7.06 0.56
N ALA A 58 -8.26 -7.09 0.96
CA ALA A 58 -7.70 -6.13 1.91
C ALA A 58 -7.75 -4.70 1.34
N ALA A 59 -7.38 -4.50 0.07
CA ALA A 59 -7.43 -3.18 -0.57
C ALA A 59 -8.86 -2.62 -0.64
N LEU A 60 -9.84 -3.47 -0.99
CA LEU A 60 -11.25 -3.09 -1.01
C LEU A 60 -11.82 -2.81 0.39
N TYR A 61 -11.36 -3.54 1.42
CA TYR A 61 -11.76 -3.30 2.80
C TYR A 61 -11.21 -1.96 3.31
N ALA A 62 -9.92 -1.69 3.05
CA ALA A 62 -9.26 -0.45 3.43
C ALA A 62 -9.73 0.77 2.62
N ASN A 63 -10.54 0.55 1.58
CA ASN A 63 -11.08 1.60 0.71
C ASN A 63 -9.99 2.55 0.18
N VAL A 64 -8.88 1.97 -0.26
CA VAL A 64 -7.73 2.74 -0.75
C VAL A 64 -8.02 3.36 -2.11
N ASP A 65 -7.47 4.55 -2.35
CA ASP A 65 -7.63 5.24 -3.63
C ASP A 65 -6.89 4.54 -4.77
N TYR A 66 -5.72 3.98 -4.48
CA TYR A 66 -4.85 3.32 -5.46
C TYR A 66 -4.33 1.97 -4.95
N LEU A 67 -4.30 0.98 -5.84
CA LEU A 67 -3.55 -0.25 -5.65
C LEU A 67 -2.30 -0.20 -6.53
N LEU A 68 -1.14 0.03 -5.89
CA LEU A 68 0.14 0.09 -6.58
C LEU A 68 0.75 -1.31 -6.72
N THR A 69 0.84 -1.81 -7.95
CA THR A 69 1.40 -3.14 -8.20
C THR A 69 1.96 -3.26 -9.62
N GLY A 70 2.95 -4.13 -9.80
CA GLY A 70 3.44 -4.55 -11.11
C GLY A 70 2.86 -5.89 -11.58
N ASP A 71 1.99 -6.52 -10.78
CA ASP A 71 1.40 -7.82 -11.10
C ASP A 71 0.22 -7.66 -12.07
N SER A 72 0.35 -8.27 -13.24
CA SER A 72 -0.61 -8.19 -14.34
C SER A 72 -1.99 -8.76 -13.99
N HIS A 73 -2.11 -9.64 -12.99
CA HIS A 73 -3.39 -10.20 -12.56
C HIS A 73 -4.37 -9.13 -12.05
N PHE A 74 -3.86 -7.99 -11.58
CA PHE A 74 -4.66 -6.87 -11.09
C PHE A 74 -5.04 -5.86 -12.19
N PHE A 75 -4.43 -5.94 -13.38
CA PHE A 75 -4.68 -4.97 -14.46
C PHE A 75 -5.87 -5.34 -15.36
N THR A 76 -6.68 -6.30 -14.95
CA THR A 76 -7.90 -6.69 -15.66
C THR A 76 -8.99 -5.62 -15.51
N ASP A 77 -9.89 -5.54 -16.50
CA ASP A 77 -10.98 -4.55 -16.49
C ASP A 77 -11.88 -4.71 -15.27
N LYS A 78 -12.15 -5.95 -14.83
CA LYS A 78 -12.94 -6.25 -13.62
C LYS A 78 -12.36 -5.64 -12.36
N VAL A 79 -11.04 -5.67 -12.19
CA VAL A 79 -10.39 -5.11 -11.01
C VAL A 79 -10.35 -3.58 -11.12
N LYS A 80 -10.05 -3.06 -12.31
CA LYS A 80 -10.00 -1.62 -12.58
C LYS A 80 -11.33 -0.89 -12.41
N THR A 81 -12.47 -1.58 -12.50
CA THR A 81 -13.78 -0.97 -12.25
C THR A 81 -14.05 -0.67 -10.78
N VAL A 82 -13.37 -1.37 -9.86
CA VAL A 82 -13.60 -1.23 -8.41
C VAL A 82 -12.47 -0.50 -7.68
N ILE A 83 -11.27 -0.47 -8.25
CA ILE A 83 -10.10 0.18 -7.64
C ILE A 83 -9.12 0.68 -8.72
N LYS A 84 -8.50 1.86 -8.50
CA LYS A 84 -7.48 2.37 -9.43
C LYS A 84 -6.19 1.59 -9.28
N VAL A 85 -5.92 0.70 -10.23
CA VAL A 85 -4.64 -0.03 -10.29
C VAL A 85 -3.64 0.77 -11.12
N ARG A 86 -2.44 0.95 -10.58
CA ARG A 86 -1.31 1.63 -11.24
C ARG A 86 -0.01 0.90 -10.94
N THR A 87 0.93 0.97 -11.86
CA THR A 87 2.33 0.72 -11.52
C THR A 87 2.88 1.90 -10.74
N THR A 88 3.96 1.67 -9.99
CA THR A 88 4.65 2.75 -9.26
C THR A 88 5.06 3.88 -10.18
N ARG A 89 5.57 3.58 -11.39
CA ARG A 89 5.97 4.59 -12.38
C ARG A 89 4.77 5.42 -12.85
N GLU A 90 3.67 4.77 -13.23
CA GLU A 90 2.46 5.49 -13.68
C GLU A 90 1.90 6.38 -12.58
N PHE A 91 1.92 5.92 -11.32
CA PHE A 91 1.49 6.73 -10.19
C PHE A 91 2.39 7.96 -10.00
N PHE A 92 3.71 7.79 -10.05
CA PHE A 92 4.66 8.91 -10.00
C PHE A 92 4.42 9.91 -11.14
N ASP A 93 4.25 9.42 -12.37
CA ASP A 93 3.97 10.28 -13.54
C ASP A 93 2.63 11.04 -13.39
N GLU A 94 1.66 10.48 -12.66
CA GLU A 94 0.36 11.10 -12.38
C GLU A 94 0.47 12.21 -11.32
N ILE A 95 1.24 11.98 -10.25
CA ILE A 95 1.41 12.96 -9.17
C ILE A 95 2.41 14.07 -9.49
N GLU A 96 3.40 13.83 -10.35
CA GLU A 96 4.33 14.90 -10.80
C GLU A 96 3.66 15.91 -11.74
N LYS A 97 2.53 15.53 -12.34
CA LYS A 97 1.75 16.38 -13.26
C LYS A 97 0.53 17.04 -12.61
N ALA A 98 0.22 16.69 -11.36
CA ALA A 98 -0.89 17.22 -10.59
C ALA A 98 -0.49 18.49 -9.83
#